data_AF-A0A6T7V149-F1
#
_entry.id   AF-A0A6T7V149-F1
#
_cell.length_a   1.000
_cell.length_b   1.000
_cell.length_c   1.000
_cell.angle_alpha   90.00
_cell.angle_beta   90.00
_cell.angle_gamma   90.00
#
_symmetry.space_group_name_H-M   'P 1'
#
loop_
_entity.id
_entity.type
_entity.pdbx_description
1 polymer ?
#
loop_
_entity_poly.entity_id
_entity_poly.type
_entity_poly.pdbx_seq_one_letter_code
_entity_poly.pdbx_strand_id
1 'polypeptide(L)'
;MAVKLAKAMGNTVVVFSTSPGKRAAVEALGAQFVNSKDPADMAAIAGKMDFIIDTASADHDISTYMNALAVDGKFCVVGLPQQPFAVHAFQLVIGRKTVCGSLIGGIKETQETLDFCAAHGIAADIQLISPKELNHAMVTLAKNAADSRRFVIDMAALTQEVEVEADASIDPASWKVMGFVRPPDAVYPAHAAK
;
A
#
# COMPACT_ATOMS: atom_id res chain seq x y z
N MET A 1 6.86 1.27 -3.93
CA MET A 1 6.65 0.71 -5.29
C MET A 1 5.85 1.65 -6.19
N ALA A 2 4.60 2.02 -5.84
CA ALA A 2 3.75 2.87 -6.69
C ALA A 2 4.46 4.14 -7.22
N VAL A 3 5.18 4.86 -6.36
CA VAL A 3 5.98 6.04 -6.77
C VAL A 3 7.01 5.69 -7.84
N LYS A 4 7.83 4.65 -7.63
CA LYS A 4 8.87 4.23 -8.59
C LYS A 4 8.26 3.85 -9.95
N LEU A 5 7.16 3.09 -9.95
CA LEU A 5 6.46 2.69 -11.17
C LEU A 5 5.88 3.91 -11.91
N ALA A 6 5.16 4.78 -11.21
CA ALA A 6 4.55 5.97 -11.81
C ALA A 6 5.59 6.94 -12.39
N LYS A 7 6.73 7.11 -11.69
CA LYS A 7 7.86 7.90 -12.18
C LYS A 7 8.50 7.29 -13.43
N ALA A 8 8.72 5.98 -13.46
CA ALA A 8 9.27 5.29 -14.63
C ALA A 8 8.34 5.34 -15.84
N MET A 9 7.03 5.40 -15.62
CA MET A 9 6.02 5.64 -16.66
C MET A 9 5.96 7.11 -17.15
N GLY A 10 6.79 8.01 -16.60
CA GLY A 10 6.87 9.41 -17.03
C GLY A 10 5.86 10.35 -16.37
N ASN A 11 5.18 9.93 -15.31
CA ASN A 11 4.18 10.77 -14.64
C ASN A 11 4.80 11.79 -13.68
N THR A 12 4.10 12.91 -13.50
CA THR A 12 4.27 13.79 -12.34
C THR A 12 3.67 13.11 -11.12
N VAL A 13 4.47 12.84 -10.10
CA VAL A 13 4.04 12.08 -8.92
C VAL A 13 4.03 12.98 -7.69
N VAL A 14 2.90 12.97 -6.99
CA VAL A 14 2.70 13.63 -5.70
C VAL A 14 2.44 12.55 -4.65
N VAL A 15 3.10 12.66 -3.50
CA VAL A 15 2.91 11.76 -2.36
C VAL A 15 2.28 12.53 -1.21
N PHE A 16 1.08 12.09 -0.82
CA PHE A 16 0.42 12.53 0.38
C PHE A 16 0.95 11.76 1.59
N SER A 17 1.35 12.46 2.64
CA SER A 17 1.81 11.82 3.89
C SER A 17 1.49 12.69 5.09
N THR A 18 1.15 12.05 6.20
CA THR A 18 0.97 12.71 7.51
C THR A 18 2.28 12.85 8.30
N SER A 19 3.37 12.27 7.79
CA SER A 19 4.69 12.22 8.44
C SER A 19 5.70 13.08 7.66
N PRO A 20 6.09 14.26 8.18
CA PRO A 20 7.06 15.15 7.53
C PRO A 20 8.43 14.49 7.30
N GLY A 21 8.82 13.55 8.16
CA GLY A 21 10.09 12.81 8.04
C GLY A 21 10.23 12.00 6.74
N LYS A 22 9.12 11.74 6.02
CA LYS A 22 9.15 11.04 4.73
C LYS A 22 9.51 11.96 3.55
N ARG A 23 9.58 13.29 3.74
CA ARG A 23 9.82 14.27 2.65
C ARG A 23 11.09 13.97 1.86
N ALA A 24 12.24 13.86 2.54
CA ALA A 24 13.52 13.62 1.87
C ALA A 24 13.53 12.32 1.05
N ALA A 25 12.92 11.25 1.56
CA ALA A 25 12.80 9.98 0.86
C ALA A 25 11.89 10.09 -0.38
N VAL A 26 10.78 10.84 -0.29
CA VAL A 26 9.88 11.10 -1.41
C VAL A 26 10.56 11.93 -2.49
N GLU A 27 11.29 12.98 -2.10
CA GLU A 27 12.00 13.86 -3.03
C GLU A 27 13.17 13.14 -3.70
N ALA A 28 13.87 12.25 -2.98
CA ALA A 28 14.91 11.40 -3.57
C ALA A 28 14.37 10.45 -4.66
N LEU A 29 13.08 10.10 -4.61
CA LEU A 29 12.38 9.35 -5.65
C LEU A 29 11.88 10.25 -6.80
N GLY A 30 12.15 11.56 -6.76
CA GLY A 30 11.73 12.52 -7.77
C GLY A 30 10.24 12.85 -7.73
N ALA A 31 9.58 12.66 -6.59
CA ALA A 31 8.17 12.99 -6.37
C ALA A 31 8.03 14.22 -5.47
N GLN A 32 6.90 14.94 -5.63
CA GLN A 32 6.54 16.06 -4.77
C GLN A 32 5.92 15.53 -3.47
N PHE A 33 6.36 16.06 -2.34
CA PHE A 33 5.76 15.77 -1.04
C PHE A 33 4.64 16.77 -0.70
N VAL A 34 3.50 16.27 -0.22
CA VAL A 34 2.38 17.05 0.31
C VAL A 34 2.05 16.56 1.71
N ASN A 35 2.07 17.46 2.70
CA ASN A 35 1.65 17.13 4.05
C ASN A 35 0.12 17.12 4.12
N SER A 36 -0.50 15.95 4.26
CA SER A 36 -1.97 15.86 4.27
C SER A 36 -2.62 16.42 5.53
N LYS A 37 -1.84 16.77 6.56
CA LYS A 37 -2.31 17.50 7.75
C LYS A 37 -2.28 19.01 7.59
N ASP A 38 -1.62 19.53 6.55
CA ASP A 38 -1.49 20.97 6.32
C ASP A 38 -2.56 21.42 5.30
N PRO A 39 -3.54 22.25 5.71
CA PRO A 39 -4.58 22.74 4.81
C PRO A 39 -4.04 23.56 3.63
N ALA A 40 -2.91 24.25 3.79
CA ALA A 40 -2.31 25.05 2.72
C ALA A 40 -1.71 24.14 1.64
N ASP A 41 -0.97 23.11 2.05
CA ASP A 41 -0.44 22.09 1.14
C ASP A 41 -1.57 21.40 0.37
N MET A 42 -2.66 21.01 1.05
CA MET A 42 -3.81 20.36 0.41
C MET A 42 -4.60 21.31 -0.52
N ALA A 43 -4.72 22.59 -0.18
CA ALA A 43 -5.36 23.58 -1.05
C ALA A 43 -4.54 23.80 -2.34
N ALA A 44 -3.21 23.76 -2.26
CA ALA A 44 -2.32 23.98 -3.40
C ALA A 44 -2.44 22.89 -4.48
N ILE A 45 -2.97 21.72 -4.15
CA ILE A 45 -3.12 20.56 -5.06
C ILE A 45 -4.58 20.27 -5.44
N ALA A 46 -5.53 21.10 -5.00
CA ALA A 46 -6.95 20.91 -5.28
C ALA A 46 -7.23 20.89 -6.78
N GLY A 47 -7.96 19.88 -7.25
CA GLY A 47 -8.33 19.74 -8.66
C GLY A 47 -7.20 19.47 -9.64
N LYS A 48 -6.01 19.03 -9.18
CA LYS A 48 -4.82 18.86 -10.04
C LYS A 48 -4.47 17.39 -10.35
N MET A 49 -5.10 16.43 -9.70
CA MET A 49 -4.75 15.02 -9.85
C MET A 49 -5.70 14.25 -10.77
N ASP A 50 -5.17 13.60 -11.80
CA ASP A 50 -5.95 12.73 -12.68
C ASP A 50 -6.24 11.36 -12.03
N PHE A 51 -5.29 10.89 -11.22
CA PHE A 51 -5.34 9.57 -10.59
C PHE A 51 -4.70 9.62 -9.20
N ILE A 52 -5.36 9.03 -8.22
CA ILE A 52 -4.83 8.80 -6.88
C ILE A 52 -4.90 7.30 -6.58
N ILE A 53 -3.77 6.74 -6.17
CA ILE A 53 -3.68 5.39 -5.60
C ILE A 53 -3.57 5.50 -4.08
N ASP A 54 -4.59 5.03 -3.38
CA ASP A 54 -4.62 5.02 -1.92
C ASP A 54 -4.08 3.69 -1.39
N THR A 55 -2.90 3.76 -0.77
CA THR A 55 -2.20 2.62 -0.18
C THR A 55 -2.26 2.62 1.35
N ALA A 56 -3.07 3.47 1.98
CA ALA A 56 -3.12 3.60 3.43
C ALA A 56 -3.98 2.48 4.05
N SER A 57 -3.40 1.75 5.00
CA SER A 57 -4.11 0.72 5.78
C SER A 57 -4.70 1.24 7.10
N ALA A 58 -4.36 2.47 7.49
CA ALA A 58 -4.96 3.13 8.65
C ALA A 58 -6.26 3.83 8.23
N ASP A 59 -7.21 3.94 9.16
CA ASP A 59 -8.45 4.67 8.92
C ASP A 59 -8.16 6.14 8.59
N HIS A 60 -8.79 6.64 7.52
CA HIS A 60 -8.59 8.00 7.05
C HIS A 60 -9.82 8.48 6.26
N ASP A 61 -10.02 9.80 6.21
CA ASP A 61 -11.08 10.41 5.41
C ASP A 61 -10.62 10.61 3.96
N ILE A 62 -11.23 9.86 3.04
CA ILE A 62 -10.92 9.94 1.62
C ILE A 62 -11.40 11.26 1.00
N SER A 63 -12.38 11.94 1.61
CA SER A 63 -12.99 13.18 1.09
C SER A 63 -11.96 14.29 0.93
N THR A 64 -11.00 14.34 1.86
CA THR A 64 -9.88 15.28 1.83
C THR A 64 -9.03 15.09 0.56
N TYR A 65 -8.78 13.86 0.15
CA TYR A 65 -7.99 13.53 -1.05
C TYR A 65 -8.82 13.58 -2.32
N MET A 66 -10.11 13.29 -2.26
CA MET A 66 -11.01 13.45 -3.40
C MET A 66 -11.06 14.89 -3.90
N ASN A 67 -10.86 15.90 -3.05
CA ASN A 67 -10.75 17.30 -3.46
C ASN A 67 -9.51 17.59 -4.32
N ALA A 68 -8.44 16.80 -4.18
CA ALA A 68 -7.26 16.88 -5.02
C ALA A 68 -7.52 16.43 -6.46
N LEU A 69 -8.52 15.57 -6.68
CA LEU A 69 -8.83 15.06 -8.02
C LEU A 69 -9.38 16.16 -8.93
N ALA A 70 -8.84 16.20 -10.14
CA ALA A 70 -9.37 16.95 -11.27
C ALA A 70 -10.75 16.41 -11.72
N VAL A 71 -11.35 17.09 -12.69
CA VAL A 71 -12.56 16.58 -13.36
C VAL A 71 -12.22 15.26 -14.06
N ASP A 72 -13.12 14.28 -13.96
CA ASP A 72 -12.96 12.90 -14.44
C ASP A 72 -11.84 12.10 -13.72
N GLY A 73 -11.32 12.63 -12.62
CA GLY A 73 -10.27 12.00 -11.83
C GLY A 73 -10.72 10.72 -11.12
N LYS A 74 -9.76 9.80 -10.89
CA LYS A 74 -10.02 8.47 -10.31
C LYS A 74 -9.29 8.29 -8.98
N PHE A 75 -10.02 7.83 -7.96
CA PHE A 75 -9.50 7.40 -6.68
C PHE A 75 -9.52 5.86 -6.63
N CYS A 76 -8.35 5.23 -6.66
CA CYS A 76 -8.22 3.77 -6.62
C CYS A 76 -7.70 3.31 -5.25
N VAL A 77 -8.53 2.57 -4.54
CA VAL A 77 -8.23 2.01 -3.22
C VAL A 77 -7.52 0.67 -3.38
N VAL A 78 -6.33 0.56 -2.81
CA VAL A 78 -5.60 -0.70 -2.64
C VAL A 78 -5.24 -0.96 -1.17
N GLY A 79 -5.36 0.06 -0.32
CA GLY A 79 -5.32 -0.07 1.14
C GLY A 79 -6.60 -0.68 1.70
N LEU A 80 -6.49 -1.34 2.86
CA LEU A 80 -7.62 -1.98 3.54
C LEU A 80 -7.72 -1.43 4.98
N PRO A 81 -8.30 -0.25 5.18
CA PRO A 81 -8.62 0.28 6.51
C PRO A 81 -9.66 -0.61 7.22
N GLN A 82 -9.72 -0.51 8.54
CA GLN A 82 -10.65 -1.31 9.34
C GLN A 82 -12.06 -0.74 9.31
N GLN A 83 -12.16 0.59 9.26
CA GLN A 83 -13.45 1.28 9.17
C GLN A 83 -13.82 1.55 7.71
N PRO A 84 -15.13 1.45 7.37
CA PRO A 84 -15.60 1.91 6.07
C PRO A 84 -15.39 3.43 5.96
N PHE A 85 -14.99 3.89 4.79
CA PHE A 85 -14.95 5.32 4.49
C PHE A 85 -16.29 5.82 3.96
N ALA A 86 -16.60 7.09 4.23
CA ALA A 86 -17.75 7.77 3.67
C ALA A 86 -17.38 8.38 2.31
N VAL A 87 -18.27 8.25 1.32
CA VAL A 87 -18.15 8.92 0.02
C VAL A 87 -19.26 9.96 -0.10
N HIS A 88 -18.90 11.23 -0.24
CA HIS A 88 -19.88 12.30 -0.41
C HIS A 88 -20.33 12.43 -1.87
N ALA A 89 -21.62 12.21 -2.13
CA ALA A 89 -22.20 12.23 -3.48
C ALA A 89 -21.89 13.54 -4.25
N PHE A 90 -21.89 14.68 -3.56
CA PHE A 90 -21.62 15.97 -4.17
C PHE A 90 -20.20 16.09 -4.74
N GLN A 91 -19.20 15.48 -4.07
CA GLN A 91 -17.83 15.44 -4.56
C GLN A 91 -17.71 14.60 -5.83
N LEU A 92 -18.47 13.50 -5.93
CA LEU A 92 -18.54 12.69 -7.15
C LEU A 92 -19.18 13.46 -8.30
N VAL A 93 -20.34 14.08 -8.06
CA VAL A 93 -21.15 14.70 -9.11
C VAL A 93 -20.49 15.96 -9.69
N ILE A 94 -19.96 16.86 -8.87
CA ILE A 94 -19.34 18.10 -9.38
C ILE A 94 -18.16 17.82 -10.32
N GLY A 95 -17.33 16.83 -9.96
CA GLY A 95 -16.10 16.54 -10.70
C GLY A 95 -16.18 15.32 -11.60
N ARG A 96 -17.35 14.67 -11.75
CA ARG A 96 -17.49 13.37 -12.44
C ARG A 96 -16.44 12.34 -11.99
N LYS A 97 -16.18 12.30 -10.69
CA LYS A 97 -15.07 11.51 -10.12
C LYS A 97 -15.47 10.05 -9.98
N THR A 98 -14.48 9.16 -10.05
CA THR A 98 -14.66 7.73 -9.85
C THR A 98 -13.94 7.27 -8.58
N VAL A 99 -14.58 6.39 -7.81
CA VAL A 99 -13.94 5.61 -6.74
C VAL A 99 -13.96 4.15 -7.17
N CYS A 100 -12.80 3.50 -7.19
CA CYS A 100 -12.64 2.10 -7.54
C CYS A 100 -11.70 1.39 -6.57
N GLY A 101 -11.62 0.06 -6.65
CA GLY A 101 -10.69 -0.73 -5.87
C GLY A 101 -9.97 -1.77 -6.73
N SER A 102 -8.80 -2.19 -6.28
CA SER A 102 -8.05 -3.30 -6.87
C SER A 102 -7.28 -4.04 -5.79
N LEU A 103 -7.23 -5.38 -5.89
CA LEU A 103 -6.51 -6.22 -4.92
C LEU A 103 -5.18 -6.72 -5.48
N ILE A 104 -5.25 -7.45 -6.60
CA ILE A 104 -4.09 -8.04 -7.28
C ILE A 104 -4.35 -8.11 -8.77
N GLY A 105 -3.29 -8.09 -9.57
CA GLY A 105 -3.36 -8.32 -11.01
C GLY A 105 -3.37 -9.80 -11.37
N GLY A 106 -3.79 -10.10 -12.60
CA GLY A 106 -3.69 -11.45 -13.16
C GLY A 106 -2.24 -11.89 -13.40
N ILE A 107 -2.04 -13.17 -13.73
CA ILE A 107 -0.70 -13.73 -14.02
C ILE A 107 -0.03 -12.95 -15.16
N LYS A 108 -0.77 -12.66 -16.23
CA LYS A 108 -0.26 -11.91 -17.38
C LYS A 108 0.21 -10.51 -16.99
N GLU A 109 -0.63 -9.76 -16.28
CA GLU A 109 -0.32 -8.40 -15.80
C GLU A 109 0.87 -8.40 -14.83
N THR A 110 0.98 -9.46 -14.01
CA THR A 110 2.12 -9.65 -13.12
C THR A 110 3.42 -9.80 -13.93
N GLN A 111 3.42 -10.63 -14.98
CA GLN A 111 4.59 -10.77 -15.86
C GLN A 111 4.95 -9.45 -16.53
N GLU A 112 3.96 -8.74 -17.10
CA GLU A 112 4.17 -7.42 -17.71
C GLU A 112 4.78 -6.42 -16.71
N THR A 113 4.33 -6.46 -15.45
CA THR A 113 4.89 -5.63 -14.38
C THR A 113 6.33 -6.00 -14.06
N LEU A 114 6.67 -7.29 -14.01
CA LEU A 114 8.04 -7.76 -13.77
C LEU A 114 8.99 -7.38 -14.91
N ASP A 115 8.55 -7.56 -16.15
CA ASP A 115 9.31 -7.19 -17.35
C ASP A 115 9.56 -5.68 -17.39
N PHE A 116 8.54 -4.87 -17.08
CA PHE A 116 8.67 -3.43 -16.92
C PHE A 116 9.68 -3.07 -15.81
N CYS A 117 9.57 -3.71 -14.65
CA CYS A 117 10.52 -3.47 -13.56
C CYS A 117 11.97 -3.78 -13.98
N ALA A 118 12.19 -4.90 -14.67
CA ALA A 118 13.49 -5.31 -15.16
C ALA A 118 14.05 -4.33 -16.19
N ALA A 119 13.24 -3.89 -17.15
CA ALA A 119 13.64 -2.94 -18.19
C ALA A 119 14.02 -1.55 -17.64
N HIS A 120 13.40 -1.14 -16.52
CA HIS A 120 13.60 0.17 -15.91
C HIS A 120 14.46 0.15 -14.64
N GLY A 121 15.02 -1.01 -14.26
CA GLY A 121 15.84 -1.14 -13.05
C GLY A 121 15.08 -0.85 -11.75
N ILE A 122 13.78 -1.15 -11.71
CA ILE A 122 12.92 -0.88 -10.55
C ILE A 122 12.94 -2.08 -9.61
N ALA A 123 13.38 -1.84 -8.38
CA ALA A 123 13.29 -2.79 -7.29
C ALA A 123 12.64 -2.16 -6.04
N ALA A 124 12.07 -3.01 -5.19
CA ALA A 124 11.64 -2.59 -3.86
C ALA A 124 12.87 -2.29 -2.98
N ASP A 125 12.73 -1.29 -2.09
CA ASP A 125 13.71 -1.08 -1.04
C ASP A 125 13.44 -2.11 0.05
N ILE A 126 14.40 -3.00 0.28
CA ILE A 126 14.22 -4.15 1.16
C ILE A 126 15.13 -4.09 2.38
N GLN A 127 14.70 -4.77 3.44
CA GLN A 127 15.56 -5.21 4.52
C GLN A 127 15.58 -6.73 4.49
N LEU A 128 16.73 -7.30 4.13
CA LEU A 128 16.93 -8.74 4.17
C LEU A 128 17.04 -9.18 5.64
N ILE A 129 16.30 -10.23 6.01
CA ILE A 129 16.29 -10.81 7.35
C ILE A 129 16.50 -12.32 7.27
N SER A 130 17.10 -12.89 8.30
CA SER A 130 17.13 -14.34 8.49
C SER A 130 15.79 -14.86 9.02
N PRO A 131 15.48 -16.16 8.85
CA PRO A 131 14.26 -16.75 9.42
C PRO A 131 14.12 -16.56 10.94
N LYS A 132 15.23 -16.46 11.67
CA LYS A 132 15.24 -16.26 13.13
C LYS A 132 14.75 -14.87 13.55
N GLU A 133 14.86 -13.88 12.67
CA GLU A 133 14.49 -12.49 12.97
C GLU A 133 13.01 -12.19 12.67
N LEU A 134 12.25 -13.17 12.18
CA LEU A 134 10.86 -13.00 11.72
C LEU A 134 9.96 -12.36 12.79
N ASN A 135 9.98 -12.86 14.02
CA ASN A 135 9.14 -12.33 15.11
C ASN A 135 9.44 -10.85 15.39
N HIS A 136 10.72 -10.50 15.47
CA HIS A 136 11.16 -9.12 15.66
C HIS A 136 10.78 -8.22 14.48
N ALA A 137 10.88 -8.71 13.25
CA ALA A 137 10.44 -7.99 12.06
C ALA A 137 8.93 -7.73 12.06
N MET A 138 8.12 -8.70 12.49
CA MET A 138 6.66 -8.55 12.63
C MET A 138 6.29 -7.50 13.68
N VAL A 139 6.96 -7.49 14.85
CA VAL A 139 6.76 -6.47 15.88
C VAL A 139 7.15 -5.08 15.37
N THR A 140 8.27 -5.00 14.66
CA THR A 140 8.76 -3.75 14.06
C THR A 140 7.77 -3.22 13.03
N LEU A 141 7.24 -4.08 12.16
CA LEU A 141 6.24 -3.73 11.16
C LEU A 141 4.95 -3.19 11.81
N ALA A 142 4.48 -3.83 12.88
CA ALA A 142 3.28 -3.41 13.61
C ALA A 142 3.46 -2.05 14.31
N LYS A 143 4.66 -1.79 14.88
CA LYS A 143 4.95 -0.55 15.61
C LYS A 143 5.33 0.62 14.71
N ASN A 144 5.97 0.35 13.57
CA ASN A 144 6.59 1.37 12.74
C ASN A 144 5.99 1.43 11.33
N ALA A 145 4.74 1.91 11.24
CA ALA A 145 4.10 2.23 9.95
C ALA A 145 4.82 3.34 9.13
N ALA A 146 5.85 3.97 9.71
CA ALA A 146 6.67 4.95 9.01
C ALA A 146 7.84 4.33 8.23
N ASP A 147 8.24 3.09 8.52
CA ASP A 147 9.27 2.40 7.75
C ASP A 147 8.69 1.95 6.40
N SER A 148 9.22 2.50 5.30
CA SER A 148 8.78 2.19 3.95
C SER A 148 9.46 0.96 3.35
N ARG A 149 10.41 0.34 4.07
CA ARG A 149 11.15 -0.83 3.58
C ARG A 149 10.32 -2.09 3.72
N ARG A 150 10.52 -3.02 2.79
CA ARG A 150 9.89 -4.34 2.81
C ARG A 150 10.85 -5.37 3.40
N PHE A 151 10.44 -6.08 4.44
CA PHE A 151 11.21 -7.23 4.92
C PHE A 151 11.19 -8.36 3.89
N VAL A 152 12.36 -8.93 3.60
CA VAL A 152 12.52 -10.10 2.74
C VAL A 152 13.28 -11.15 3.52
N ILE A 153 12.74 -12.36 3.59
CA ILE A 153 13.35 -13.48 4.31
C ILE A 153 14.35 -14.16 3.38
N ASP A 154 15.60 -14.25 3.81
CA ASP A 154 16.61 -15.08 3.14
C ASP A 154 16.40 -16.55 3.49
N MET A 155 15.73 -17.26 2.58
CA MET A 155 15.45 -18.69 2.75
C MET A 155 16.69 -19.57 2.61
N ALA A 156 17.79 -19.09 2.01
CA ALA A 156 19.03 -19.88 1.92
C ALA A 156 19.69 -20.05 3.30
N ALA A 157 19.41 -19.13 4.24
CA ALA A 157 19.87 -19.20 5.62
C ALA A 157 19.09 -20.20 6.49
N LEU A 158 18.07 -20.86 5.95
CA LEU A 158 17.30 -21.89 6.65
C LEU A 158 18.06 -23.22 6.64
N THR A 159 19.08 -23.33 7.50
CA THR A 159 19.98 -24.50 7.52
C THR A 159 19.57 -25.61 8.50
N GLN A 160 18.60 -25.36 9.40
CA GLN A 160 18.10 -26.30 10.41
C GLN A 160 16.64 -26.01 10.77
N GLU A 161 15.92 -26.97 11.36
CA GLU A 161 14.64 -26.70 12.05
C GLU A 161 14.89 -25.63 13.12
N VAL A 162 14.21 -24.50 12.98
CA VAL A 162 14.30 -23.40 13.94
C VAL A 162 13.22 -23.63 14.97
N GLU A 163 13.60 -24.00 16.20
CA GLU A 163 12.70 -23.84 17.34
C GLU A 163 12.42 -22.35 17.52
N VAL A 164 11.17 -21.97 17.24
CA VAL A 164 10.71 -20.58 17.39
C VAL A 164 10.26 -20.42 18.84
N GLU A 165 11.06 -19.73 19.66
CA GLU A 165 10.61 -19.30 20.97
C GLU A 165 9.48 -18.27 20.83
N ALA A 166 8.43 -18.45 21.63
CA ALA A 166 7.33 -17.50 21.68
C ALA A 166 7.85 -16.17 22.26
N ASP A 167 7.83 -15.11 21.44
CA ASP A 167 8.12 -13.76 21.91
C ASP A 167 6.93 -13.26 22.74
N ALA A 168 7.11 -13.19 24.06
CA ALA A 168 6.07 -12.75 25.00
C ALA A 168 5.62 -11.29 24.78
N SER A 169 6.34 -10.51 23.96
CA SER A 169 5.90 -9.17 23.54
C SER A 169 4.88 -9.19 22.39
N ILE A 170 4.65 -10.36 21.79
CA ILE A 170 3.61 -10.64 20.80
C ILE A 170 2.43 -11.29 21.52
N ASP A 171 1.29 -10.60 21.55
CA ASP A 171 0.02 -11.20 21.96
C ASP A 171 -0.80 -11.54 20.70
N PRO A 172 -0.82 -12.80 20.23
CA PRO A 172 -1.61 -13.20 19.07
C PRO A 172 -3.12 -13.00 19.28
N ALA A 173 -3.61 -12.98 20.52
CA ALA A 173 -5.01 -12.73 20.82
C ALA A 173 -5.40 -11.26 20.62
N SER A 174 -4.43 -10.34 20.63
CA SER A 174 -4.64 -8.93 20.28
C SER A 174 -4.85 -8.71 18.77
N TRP A 175 -4.50 -9.69 17.94
CA TRP A 175 -4.62 -9.58 16.49
C TRP A 175 -6.09 -9.78 16.08
N LYS A 176 -6.73 -8.69 15.66
CA LYS A 176 -8.03 -8.78 14.99
C LYS A 176 -7.81 -9.34 13.58
N VAL A 177 -7.89 -10.66 13.43
CA VAL A 177 -7.91 -11.31 12.14
C VAL A 177 -9.19 -10.87 11.42
N MET A 178 -9.07 -10.15 10.30
CA MET A 178 -10.22 -9.93 9.41
C MET A 178 -10.73 -11.30 8.96
N GLY A 179 -12.02 -11.56 9.21
CA GLY A 179 -12.69 -12.86 9.06
C GLY A 179 -12.74 -13.43 7.65
N PHE A 180 -11.58 -13.76 7.07
CA PHE A 180 -11.42 -14.75 6.00
C PHE A 180 -10.98 -16.09 6.59
N VAL A 181 -11.37 -16.39 7.84
CA VAL A 181 -11.26 -17.75 8.37
C VAL A 181 -12.33 -18.58 7.68
N ARG A 182 -11.89 -19.39 6.72
CA ARG A 182 -12.75 -20.32 6.01
C ARG A 182 -13.34 -21.32 7.02
N PRO A 183 -14.64 -21.69 6.89
CA PRO A 183 -15.19 -22.80 7.65
C PRO A 183 -14.37 -24.09 7.43
N PRO A 184 -14.11 -24.90 8.46
CA PRO A 184 -13.34 -26.15 8.36
C PRO A 184 -13.88 -27.15 7.33
N ASP A 185 -15.14 -27.01 6.94
CA ASP A 185 -15.98 -27.91 6.16
C ASP A 185 -16.23 -27.46 4.71
N ALA A 186 -15.60 -26.37 4.27
CA ALA A 186 -15.76 -25.87 2.91
C ALA A 186 -15.11 -26.81 1.86
N VAL A 187 -15.94 -27.59 1.16
CA VAL A 187 -15.55 -28.41 0.00
C VAL A 187 -15.44 -27.53 -1.25
N TYR A 188 -14.28 -27.50 -1.89
CA TYR A 188 -14.11 -26.83 -3.17
C TYR A 188 -14.63 -27.69 -4.33
N PRO A 189 -15.35 -27.12 -5.31
CA PRO A 189 -15.40 -27.72 -6.63
C PRO A 189 -14.00 -27.64 -7.26
N ALA A 190 -13.53 -28.74 -7.85
CA ALA A 190 -12.29 -28.73 -8.62
C ALA A 190 -12.36 -27.60 -9.65
N HIS A 191 -11.38 -26.69 -9.62
CA HIS A 191 -11.25 -25.64 -10.61
C HIS A 191 -11.10 -26.28 -11.99
N ALA A 192 -12.16 -26.25 -12.79
CA ALA A 192 -12.04 -26.47 -14.22
C ALA A 192 -11.21 -25.31 -14.76
N ALA A 193 -9.97 -25.61 -15.16
CA ALA A 193 -9.14 -24.67 -15.91
C ALA A 193 -9.94 -24.21 -17.15
N LYS A 194 -10.16 -22.90 -17.26
CA LYS A 194 -10.54 -22.22 -18.49
C LYS A 194 -9.41 -21.32 -18.90
#